data_AF-A0A535IVS4-F1
#
_entry.id   AF-A0A535IVS4-F1
#
_cell.length_a   1.000
_cell.length_b   1.000
_cell.length_c   1.000
_cell.angle_alpha   90.00
_cell.angle_beta   90.00
_cell.angle_gamma   90.00
#
_symmetry.space_group_name_H-M   'P 1'
#
loop_
_entity.id
_entity.type
_entity.pdbx_description
1 polymer ?
#
loop_
_entity_poly.entity_id
_entity_poly.type
_entity_poly.pdbx_seq_one_letter_code
_entity_poly.pdbx_strand_id
1 'polypeptide(L)'
;EAALIDATARHPLTVTTGGTGLTPRDVTPQATKAVIDYEVPGLAEAMRAEGRRHTPTASLSRGVVGVRGRGLVINLPGSPRGALESLEAIEAVLEHALETLAGPFDHAAQPADRTR
;
A
#
# COMPACT_ATOMS: atom_id res chain seq x y z
N GLU A 1 9.52 12.39 -1.50
CA GLU A 1 9.14 11.99 -2.88
C GLU A 1 10.29 11.29 -3.61
N ALA A 2 11.44 11.93 -3.83
CA ALA A 2 12.58 11.34 -4.57
C ALA A 2 12.93 9.90 -4.12
N ALA A 3 13.06 9.65 -2.81
CA ALA A 3 13.33 8.31 -2.28
C ALA A 3 12.24 7.27 -2.59
N LEU A 4 10.97 7.69 -2.63
CA LEU A 4 9.85 6.79 -3.00
C LEU A 4 9.90 6.47 -4.50
N ILE A 5 10.14 7.47 -5.34
CA ILE A 5 10.30 7.28 -6.79
C ILE A 5 11.43 6.29 -7.08
N ASP A 6 12.56 6.51 -6.41
CA ASP A 6 13.77 5.72 -6.55
C ASP A 6 13.59 4.27 -6.04
N ALA A 7 12.93 4.09 -4.89
CA ALA A 7 12.63 2.77 -4.34
C ALA A 7 11.65 1.98 -5.22
N THR A 8 10.55 2.60 -5.65
CA THR A 8 9.52 1.95 -6.50
C THR A 8 10.02 1.63 -7.90
N ALA A 9 11.03 2.34 -8.41
CA ALA A 9 11.68 1.99 -9.67
C ALA A 9 12.53 0.71 -9.58
N ARG A 10 12.96 0.32 -8.37
CA ARG A 10 13.84 -0.83 -8.14
C ARG A 10 13.19 -2.01 -7.45
N HIS A 11 12.09 -1.77 -6.75
CA HIS A 11 11.47 -2.77 -5.88
C HIS A 11 9.96 -2.87 -6.14
N PRO A 12 9.43 -4.10 -6.26
CA PRO A 12 8.00 -4.33 -6.45
C PRO A 12 7.19 -3.99 -5.19
N LEU A 13 7.84 -3.95 -4.02
CA LEU A 13 7.25 -3.54 -2.75
C LEU A 13 8.13 -2.47 -2.10
N THR A 14 7.54 -1.32 -1.80
CA THR A 14 8.17 -0.24 -1.04
C THR A 14 7.35 0.03 0.21
N VAL A 15 8.02 0.07 1.36
CA VAL A 15 7.37 0.31 2.64
C VAL A 15 8.01 1.54 3.30
N THR A 16 7.17 2.44 3.83
CA THR A 16 7.62 3.55 4.66
C THR A 16 7.14 3.34 6.09
N THR A 17 7.89 3.82 7.08
CA THR A 17 7.47 3.82 8.48
C THR A 17 7.51 5.22 9.06
N GLY A 18 6.47 5.59 9.80
CA GLY A 18 6.35 6.89 10.46
C GLY A 18 5.87 8.02 9.53
N GLY A 19 5.62 9.19 10.14
CA GLY A 19 5.15 10.38 9.40
C GLY A 19 3.68 10.30 8.97
N THR A 20 2.87 9.41 9.57
CA THR A 20 1.46 9.17 9.24
C THR A 20 0.48 9.71 10.28
N GLY A 21 0.97 10.41 11.32
CA GLY A 21 0.16 11.02 12.38
C GLY A 21 -0.53 12.33 11.98
N LEU A 22 -0.87 13.18 12.95
CA LEU A 22 -1.59 14.44 12.74
C LEU A 22 -0.73 15.69 12.97
N THR A 23 0.58 15.54 13.17
CA THR A 23 1.49 16.67 13.35
C THR A 23 1.86 17.31 12.01
N PRO A 24 2.30 18.59 11.99
CA PRO A 24 2.74 19.24 10.76
C PRO A 24 3.90 18.55 10.04
N ARG A 25 4.68 17.71 10.75
CA ARG A 25 5.79 16.94 10.17
C ARG A 25 5.36 15.60 9.59
N ASP A 26 4.14 15.15 9.88
CA ASP A 26 3.59 13.92 9.34
C ASP A 26 3.19 14.16 7.87
N VAL A 27 4.14 13.97 6.95
CA VAL A 27 3.96 14.26 5.52
C VAL A 27 4.07 13.02 4.63
N THR A 28 4.30 11.83 5.21
CA THR A 28 4.47 10.58 4.46
C THR A 28 3.25 10.26 3.57
N PRO A 29 1.99 10.41 4.03
CA PRO A 29 0.82 10.20 3.17
C PRO A 29 0.79 11.13 1.95
N GLN A 30 1.12 12.40 2.14
CA GLN A 30 1.14 13.40 1.07
C GLN A 30 2.25 13.10 0.06
N ALA A 31 3.46 12.79 0.54
CA ALA A 31 4.58 12.40 -0.30
C ALA A 31 4.29 11.11 -1.09
N THR A 32 3.51 10.19 -0.52
CA THR A 32 3.09 8.95 -1.20
C THR A 32 2.04 9.26 -2.26
N LYS A 33 1.01 10.03 -1.91
CA LYS A 33 -0.04 10.49 -2.85
C LYS A 33 0.49 11.27 -4.05
N ALA A 34 1.58 12.02 -3.86
CA ALA A 34 2.22 12.77 -4.94
C ALA A 34 2.93 11.87 -5.98
N VAL A 35 3.23 10.61 -5.65
CA VAL A 35 4.03 9.74 -6.52
C VAL A 35 3.29 8.49 -7.00
N ILE A 36 2.24 8.04 -6.32
CA ILE A 36 1.44 6.88 -6.76
C ILE A 36 0.54 7.26 -7.95
N ASP A 37 0.26 6.29 -8.80
CA ASP A 37 -0.68 6.41 -9.92
C ASP A 37 -2.13 6.31 -9.43
N TYR A 38 -2.39 5.41 -8.47
CA TYR A 38 -3.70 5.25 -7.84
C TYR A 38 -3.59 4.68 -6.42
N GLU A 39 -4.59 4.97 -5.59
CA GLU A 39 -4.72 4.45 -4.22
C GLU A 39 -5.34 3.04 -4.21
N VAL A 40 -4.97 2.24 -3.20
CA VAL A 40 -5.60 0.95 -2.87
C VAL A 40 -6.22 1.10 -1.46
N PRO A 41 -7.36 1.82 -1.34
CA PRO A 41 -7.90 2.21 -0.04
C PRO A 41 -8.27 1.02 0.85
N GLY A 42 -8.73 -0.09 0.27
CA GLY A 42 -9.11 -1.30 1.02
C GLY A 42 -7.98 -1.88 1.88
N LEU A 43 -6.72 -1.81 1.42
CA LEU A 43 -5.58 -2.26 2.23
C LEU A 43 -5.32 -1.31 3.41
N ALA A 44 -5.36 0.01 3.17
CA ALA A 44 -5.19 0.99 4.23
C ALA A 44 -6.32 0.93 5.27
N GLU A 45 -7.54 0.62 4.84
CA GLU A 45 -8.70 0.40 5.70
C GLU A 45 -8.54 -0.87 6.54
N ALA A 46 -8.09 -1.98 5.96
CA ALA A 46 -7.82 -3.23 6.67
C ALA A 46 -6.77 -3.05 7.76
N MET A 47 -5.65 -2.38 7.45
CA MET A 47 -4.60 -2.04 8.42
C MET A 47 -5.14 -1.23 9.61
N ARG A 48 -5.95 -0.20 9.32
CA ARG A 48 -6.59 0.61 10.39
C ARG A 48 -7.61 -0.20 11.17
N ALA A 49 -8.35 -1.10 10.53
CA ALA A 49 -9.34 -1.95 11.18
C ALA A 49 -8.68 -2.91 12.17
N GLU A 50 -7.58 -3.55 11.79
CA GLU A 50 -6.80 -4.39 12.69
C GLU A 50 -6.21 -3.58 13.84
N GLY A 51 -5.54 -2.45 13.54
CA GLY A 51 -4.98 -1.58 14.57
C GLY A 51 -6.01 -1.10 15.60
N ARG A 52 -7.26 -0.84 15.18
CA ARG A 52 -8.36 -0.45 16.09
C ARG A 52 -8.73 -1.52 17.11
N ARG A 53 -8.44 -2.80 16.84
CA ARG A 53 -8.65 -3.89 17.81
C ARG A 53 -7.66 -3.81 18.97
N HIS A 54 -6.50 -3.20 18.76
CA HIS A 54 -5.44 -3.04 19.77
C HIS A 54 -5.45 -1.66 20.42
N THR A 55 -5.73 -0.59 19.65
CA THR A 55 -5.83 0.78 20.18
C THR A 55 -6.79 1.66 19.38
N PRO A 56 -7.69 2.41 20.03
CA PRO A 56 -8.57 3.37 19.35
C PRO A 56 -7.82 4.40 18.50
N THR A 57 -6.58 4.73 18.90
CA THR A 57 -5.73 5.73 18.23
C THR A 57 -5.27 5.31 16.83
N ALA A 58 -5.35 4.02 16.48
CA ALA A 58 -5.06 3.55 15.12
C ALA A 58 -5.94 4.22 14.06
N SER A 59 -7.15 4.66 14.45
CA SER A 59 -8.07 5.43 13.61
C SER A 59 -7.49 6.77 13.12
N LEU A 60 -6.51 7.34 13.83
CA LEU A 60 -5.89 8.62 13.50
C LEU A 60 -4.81 8.50 12.43
N SER A 61 -4.38 7.27 12.10
CA SER A 61 -3.37 7.04 11.06
C SER A 61 -3.89 7.50 9.70
N ARG A 62 -3.15 8.40 9.06
CA ARG A 62 -3.38 8.86 7.70
C ARG A 62 -2.61 8.05 6.66
N GLY A 63 -1.98 6.94 7.04
CA GLY A 63 -1.22 6.09 6.13
C GLY A 63 -2.06 5.66 4.92
N VAL A 64 -1.43 5.65 3.74
CA VAL A 64 -2.05 5.23 2.48
C VAL A 64 -1.33 4.01 1.93
N VAL A 65 -2.04 3.28 1.07
CA VAL A 65 -1.49 2.24 0.22
C VAL A 65 -1.82 2.62 -1.22
N GLY A 66 -0.87 2.46 -2.13
CA GLY A 66 -1.06 2.84 -3.53
C GLY A 66 -0.07 2.15 -4.45
N VAL A 67 -0.36 2.23 -5.75
CA VAL A 67 0.47 1.63 -6.80
C VAL A 67 1.23 2.71 -7.54
N ARG A 68 2.49 2.44 -7.88
CA ARG A 68 3.30 3.25 -8.79
C ARG A 68 3.97 2.33 -9.81
N GLY A 69 3.60 2.46 -11.08
CA GLY A 69 3.97 1.55 -12.15
C GLY A 69 3.56 0.12 -11.82
N ARG A 70 4.55 -0.72 -11.50
CA ARG A 70 4.37 -2.12 -11.10
C ARG A 70 4.70 -2.38 -9.63
N GLY A 71 4.91 -1.31 -8.86
CA GLY A 71 5.28 -1.38 -7.45
C GLY A 71 4.12 -1.02 -6.53
N LEU A 72 4.02 -1.71 -5.41
CA LEU A 72 3.12 -1.38 -4.31
C LEU A 72 3.85 -0.53 -3.26
N VAL A 73 3.23 0.56 -2.82
CA VAL A 73 3.73 1.43 -1.75
C VAL A 73 2.81 1.35 -0.55
N ILE A 74 3.36 1.06 0.63
CA ILE A 74 2.60 0.90 1.89
C ILE A 74 3.16 1.84 2.96
N ASN A 75 2.31 2.68 3.55
CA ASN A 75 2.69 3.47 4.73
C ASN A 75 2.35 2.74 6.03
N LEU A 76 3.36 2.27 6.75
CA LEU A 76 3.23 1.69 8.09
C LEU A 76 3.34 2.76 9.19
N PRO A 77 2.74 2.52 10.37
CA PRO A 77 3.00 3.28 11.58
C PRO A 77 4.50 3.36 11.94
N GLY A 78 4.87 4.37 12.73
CA GLY A 78 6.24 4.54 13.22
C GLY A 78 6.62 3.63 14.39
N SER A 79 5.63 3.12 15.13
CA SER A 79 5.87 2.17 16.23
C SER A 79 6.11 0.76 15.67
N PRO A 80 7.12 0.01 16.14
CA PRO A 80 7.36 -1.36 15.70
C PRO A 80 6.13 -2.26 15.80
N ARG A 81 5.41 -2.20 16.93
CA ARG A 81 4.17 -2.96 17.15
C ARG A 81 3.10 -2.63 16.10
N GLY A 82 2.74 -1.36 15.94
CA GLY A 82 1.73 -0.96 14.96
C GLY A 82 2.14 -1.25 13.51
N ALA A 83 3.43 -1.24 13.20
CA ALA A 83 3.94 -1.64 11.88
C ALA A 83 3.70 -3.14 11.61
N LEU A 84 4.01 -4.00 12.58
CA LEU A 84 3.76 -5.44 12.50
C LEU A 84 2.26 -5.74 12.40
N GLU A 85 1.44 -5.21 13.30
CA GLU A 85 -0.01 -5.41 13.29
C GLU A 85 -0.65 -4.96 11.96
N SER A 86 -0.16 -3.85 11.39
CA SER A 86 -0.64 -3.37 10.09
C SER A 86 -0.22 -4.28 8.93
N LEU A 87 1.01 -4.80 8.96
CA LEU A 87 1.52 -5.67 7.90
C LEU A 87 0.82 -7.04 7.94
N GLU A 88 0.66 -7.62 9.12
CA GLU A 88 -0.09 -8.87 9.36
C GLU A 88 -1.52 -8.77 8.84
N ALA A 89 -2.18 -7.61 9.00
CA ALA A 89 -3.55 -7.38 8.54
C ALA A 89 -3.74 -7.54 7.01
N ILE A 90 -2.67 -7.43 6.23
CA ILE A 90 -2.71 -7.49 4.76
C ILE A 90 -1.81 -8.58 4.19
N GLU A 91 -1.07 -9.31 5.02
CA GLU A 91 -0.07 -10.31 4.60
C GLU A 91 -0.66 -11.33 3.62
N ALA A 92 -1.86 -11.84 3.91
CA ALA A 92 -2.54 -12.85 3.11
C ALA A 92 -2.85 -12.44 1.66
N VAL A 93 -2.85 -11.14 1.35
CA VAL A 93 -3.13 -10.63 0.00
C VAL A 93 -1.91 -10.01 -0.68
N LEU A 94 -0.78 -9.87 0.02
CA LEU A 94 0.41 -9.21 -0.52
C LEU A 94 1.02 -10.00 -1.70
N GLU A 95 1.14 -11.32 -1.57
CA GLU A 95 1.70 -12.16 -2.64
C GLU A 95 0.90 -12.00 -3.95
N HIS A 96 -0.41 -12.21 -3.88
CA HIS A 96 -1.30 -12.06 -5.03
C HIS A 96 -1.28 -10.63 -5.61
N ALA A 97 -1.22 -9.60 -4.76
CA ALA A 97 -1.14 -8.22 -5.22
C ALA A 97 0.16 -7.95 -5.99
N LEU A 98 1.30 -8.43 -5.49
CA LEU A 98 2.61 -8.27 -6.14
C LEU A 98 2.68 -9.06 -7.45
N GLU A 99 2.17 -10.29 -7.48
CA GLU A 99 2.06 -11.08 -8.71
C GLU A 99 1.20 -10.39 -9.77
N THR A 100 0.05 -9.85 -9.36
CA THR A 100 -0.86 -9.11 -10.25
C THR A 100 -0.16 -7.89 -10.86
N LEU A 101 0.62 -7.16 -10.06
CA LEU A 101 1.39 -6.00 -10.54
C LEU A 101 2.61 -6.40 -11.40
N ALA A 102 3.18 -7.58 -11.17
CA ALA A 102 4.31 -8.11 -11.93
C ALA A 102 3.91 -8.73 -13.28
N GLY A 103 2.68 -9.25 -13.38
CA GLY A 103 2.18 -10.01 -14.53
C GLY A 103 2.19 -9.26 -15.87
N PRO A 104 1.97 -9.98 -16.99
CA PRO A 104 1.87 -9.35 -18.30
C PRO A 104 0.58 -8.53 -18.38
N PHE A 105 0.73 -7.20 -18.53
CA PHE A 105 -0.38 -6.26 -18.77
C PHE A 105 -1.07 -6.49 -20.12
N ASP A 106 -0.57 -7.42 -20.94
CA ASP A 106 -1.27 -7.94 -22.09
C ASP A 106 -2.36 -8.90 -21.63
N HIS A 107 -3.52 -8.33 -21.31
CA HIS A 107 -4.76 -9.03 -21.65
C HIS A 107 -4.82 -9.12 -23.18
N ALA A 108 -4.14 -10.10 -23.76
CA ALA A 108 -4.63 -10.65 -25.02
C ALA A 108 -6.07 -11.06 -24.71
N ALA A 109 -7.02 -10.26 -25.19
CA ALA A 109 -8.43 -10.58 -25.12
C ALA A 109 -8.57 -12.03 -25.55
N GLN A 110 -8.96 -12.92 -24.63
CA GLN A 110 -9.36 -14.26 -25.03
C GLN A 110 -10.48 -14.02 -26.06
N PRO A 111 -10.30 -14.46 -27.32
CA PRO A 111 -11.39 -14.36 -28.28
C PRO A 111 -12.54 -15.12 -27.64
N ALA A 112 -13.66 -14.42 -27.46
CA ALA A 112 -14.84 -14.99 -26.84
C ALA A 112 -15.16 -16.30 -27.57
N ASP A 113 -14.98 -17.42 -26.88
CA ASP A 113 -15.46 -18.71 -27.37
C ASP A 113 -16.98 -18.67 -27.28
N ARG A 114 -17.57 -18.07 -28.31
CA ARG A 114 -18.99 -18.12 -28.63
C ARG A 114 -19.20 -19.16 -29.70
N THR A 115 -18.79 -20.41 -29.45
CA THR A 115 -19.26 -21.55 -30.24
C THR A 115 -19.38 -22.83 -29.42
N ARG A 116 -20.44 -22.96 -28.62
CA ARG A 116 -21.46 -24.03 -28.70
C ARG A 116 -22.44 -24.00 -27.53
#